data_AF-A0A7R6SQV0-F1
#
_entry.id   AF-A0A7R6SQV0-F1
#
_cell.length_a   1.000
_cell.length_b   1.000
_cell.length_c   1.000
_cell.angle_alpha   90.00
_cell.angle_beta   90.00
_cell.angle_gamma   90.00
#
_symmetry.space_group_name_H-M   'P 1'
#
loop_
_entity.id
_entity.type
_entity.pdbx_description
1 polymer ?
#
loop_
_entity_poly.entity_id
_entity_poly.type
_entity_poly.pdbx_seq_one_letter_code
_entity_poly.pdbx_strand_id
1 'polypeptide(L)'
;MLFLLGTGSIFWSVNVDFFIGKWLLWLIIFYAFFVAYCIKQTHTNLLKFAFGLAVAGGLIAIIGIFQYLSPDTELLLQSAAPSSTFGNKNIAAHPFVLIFPVVLFIIFSNKINTMQTFLAGFLMAVIIIYIFYTATKSAWLAISIELLFVALFLRLKRKKNNYICWNRTKTLALM
;
A
#
# COMPACT_ATOMS: atom_id res chain seq x y z
N MET A 1 9.60 -20.33 14.18
CA MET A 1 9.20 -21.75 14.21
C MET A 1 8.60 -22.20 12.88
N LEU A 2 7.52 -21.57 12.38
CA LEU A 2 6.91 -21.93 11.09
C LEU A 2 7.87 -21.87 9.90
N PHE A 3 8.71 -20.83 9.79
CA PHE A 3 9.70 -20.72 8.71
C PHE A 3 10.71 -21.89 8.69
N LEU A 4 11.17 -22.32 9.87
CA LEU A 4 12.10 -23.45 10.02
C LEU A 4 11.47 -24.79 9.62
N LEU A 5 10.19 -24.98 9.95
CA LEU A 5 9.43 -26.16 9.50
C LEU A 5 9.24 -26.13 7.98
N GLY A 6 8.95 -24.96 7.41
CA GLY A 6 8.86 -24.76 5.96
C GLY A 6 10.17 -25.07 5.25
N THR A 7 11.32 -24.60 5.76
CA THR A 7 12.64 -24.91 5.21
C THR A 7 12.95 -26.41 5.28
N GLY A 8 12.56 -27.08 6.37
CA GLY A 8 12.77 -28.53 6.53
C GLY A 8 11.95 -29.39 5.56
N SER A 9 10.83 -28.87 5.03
CA SER A 9 10.01 -29.62 4.08
C SER A 9 10.67 -29.84 2.70
N ILE A 10 11.81 -29.19 2.42
CA ILE A 10 12.60 -29.41 1.19
C ILE A 10 13.01 -30.88 1.03
N PHE A 11 13.35 -31.57 2.12
CA PHE A 11 13.81 -32.95 2.11
C PHE A 11 12.72 -33.94 1.70
N TRP A 12 11.46 -33.52 1.71
CA TRP A 12 10.30 -34.35 1.34
C TRP A 12 9.56 -33.78 0.12
N SER A 13 10.10 -32.75 -0.54
CA SER A 13 9.45 -32.15 -1.70
C SER A 13 9.69 -33.00 -2.95
N VAL A 14 8.59 -33.43 -3.58
CA VAL A 14 8.62 -34.12 -4.87
C VAL A 14 8.95 -33.16 -6.02
N ASN A 15 8.54 -31.89 -5.90
CA ASN A 15 8.77 -30.86 -6.92
C ASN A 15 9.59 -29.70 -6.33
N VAL A 16 10.90 -29.74 -6.56
CA VAL A 16 11.86 -28.80 -5.97
C VAL A 16 11.67 -27.38 -6.55
N ASP A 17 11.37 -27.25 -7.84
CA ASP A 17 11.18 -25.95 -8.49
C ASP A 17 9.98 -25.19 -7.91
N PHE A 18 8.85 -25.89 -7.73
CA PHE A 18 7.67 -25.33 -7.09
C PHE A 18 7.94 -24.97 -5.63
N PHE A 19 8.70 -25.82 -4.92
CA PHE A 19 9.12 -25.55 -3.54
C PHE A 19 9.94 -24.27 -3.45
N ILE A 20 10.95 -24.07 -4.31
CA ILE A 20 11.80 -22.87 -4.31
C ILE A 20 10.95 -21.60 -4.47
N GLY A 21 9.99 -21.60 -5.40
CA GLY A 21 9.09 -20.47 -5.59
C GLY A 21 8.25 -20.14 -4.35
N LYS A 22 7.69 -21.15 -3.69
CA LYS A 22 6.93 -20.96 -2.44
C LYS A 22 7.82 -20.56 -1.26
N TRP A 23 9.01 -21.12 -1.20
CA TRP A 23 10.00 -20.83 -0.17
C TRP A 23 10.49 -19.39 -0.24
N LEU A 24 10.73 -18.86 -1.45
CA LEU A 24 11.07 -17.45 -1.66
C LEU A 24 9.97 -16.51 -1.14
N LEU A 25 8.69 -16.82 -1.39
CA LEU A 25 7.57 -16.04 -0.84
C LEU A 25 7.56 -16.04 0.69
N TRP A 26 7.80 -17.20 1.30
CA TRP A 26 7.89 -17.33 2.76
C TRP A 26 9.10 -16.58 3.34
N LEU A 27 10.22 -16.59 2.63
CA LEU A 27 11.42 -15.84 3.00
C LEU A 27 11.15 -14.34 2.99
N ILE A 28 10.46 -13.82 1.96
CA ILE A 28 10.06 -12.39 1.91
C ILE A 28 9.18 -12.04 3.12
N ILE A 29 8.20 -12.87 3.46
CA ILE A 29 7.32 -12.65 4.62
C ILE A 29 8.11 -12.68 5.92
N PHE A 30 9.05 -13.62 6.07
CA PHE A 30 9.93 -13.71 7.23
C PHE A 30 10.78 -12.44 7.41
N TYR A 31 11.39 -11.95 6.34
CA TYR A 31 12.15 -10.70 6.37
C TYR A 31 11.26 -9.50 6.69
N ALA A 32 10.07 -9.41 6.09
CA ALA A 32 9.12 -8.35 6.39
C ALA A 32 8.74 -8.33 7.88
N PHE A 33 8.49 -9.51 8.46
CA PHE A 33 8.22 -9.66 9.90
C PHE A 33 9.43 -9.28 10.75
N PHE A 34 10.63 -9.73 10.38
CA PHE A 34 11.86 -9.42 11.10
C PHE A 34 12.14 -7.91 11.10
N VAL A 35 12.03 -7.24 9.95
CA VAL A 35 12.16 -5.79 9.84
C VAL A 35 11.10 -5.09 10.70
N ALA A 36 9.84 -5.51 10.63
CA ALA A 36 8.77 -4.94 11.44
C ALA A 36 9.03 -5.11 12.96
N TYR A 37 9.62 -6.23 13.37
CA TYR A 37 10.00 -6.51 14.75
C TYR A 37 11.17 -5.62 15.23
N CYS A 38 12.15 -5.35 14.35
CA CYS A 38 13.27 -4.48 14.66
C CYS A 38 12.90 -2.98 14.73
N ILE A 39 11.80 -2.56 14.11
CA ILE A 39 11.35 -1.17 14.13
C ILE A 39 10.78 -0.82 15.52
N LYS A 40 11.44 0.11 16.21
CA LYS A 40 10.87 0.71 17.44
C LYS A 40 9.55 1.42 17.11
N GLN A 41 8.50 1.09 17.86
CA GLN A 41 7.14 1.62 17.72
C GLN A 41 7.02 3.05 18.25
N THR A 42 7.80 3.96 17.66
CA THR A 42 7.71 5.40 17.92
C THR A 42 6.87 6.07 16.84
N HIS A 43 6.19 7.16 17.19
CA HIS A 43 5.35 7.91 16.24
C HIS A 43 6.14 8.42 15.02
N THR A 44 7.42 8.75 15.19
CA THR A 44 8.28 9.21 14.09
C THR A 44 8.62 8.08 13.13
N ASN A 45 8.93 6.88 13.64
CA ASN A 45 9.22 5.72 12.82
C ASN A 45 7.97 5.23 12.09
N LEU A 46 6.80 5.26 12.74
CA LEU A 46 5.54 4.86 12.15
C LEU A 46 5.14 5.79 10.99
N LEU A 47 5.38 7.10 11.11
CA LEU A 47 5.21 8.05 10.01
C LEU A 47 6.20 7.78 8.85
N LYS A 48 7.47 7.51 9.14
CA LYS A 48 8.46 7.16 8.10
C LYS A 48 8.08 5.88 7.36
N PHE A 49 7.61 4.87 8.08
CA PHE A 49 7.14 3.61 7.51
C PHE A 49 5.90 3.82 6.64
N ALA A 50 4.90 4.55 7.14
CA ALA A 50 3.70 4.92 6.40
C ALA A 50 4.06 5.68 5.11
N PHE A 51 5.00 6.62 5.19
CA PHE A 51 5.47 7.37 4.02
C PHE A 51 6.19 6.47 3.01
N GLY A 52 7.01 5.51 3.47
CA GLY A 52 7.62 4.50 2.61
C GLY A 52 6.59 3.66 1.86
N LEU A 53 5.51 3.25 2.53
CA LEU A 53 4.38 2.55 1.90
C LEU A 53 3.66 3.42 0.87
N ALA A 54 3.45 4.70 1.17
CA ALA A 54 2.84 5.65 0.24
C ALA A 54 3.67 5.82 -1.04
N VAL A 55 5.00 5.95 -0.91
CA VAL A 55 5.93 6.04 -2.05
C VAL A 55 5.93 4.76 -2.86
N ALA A 56 5.98 3.59 -2.21
CA ALA A 56 5.91 2.30 -2.89
C ALA A 56 4.59 2.15 -3.67
N GLY A 57 3.45 2.50 -3.05
CA GLY A 57 2.15 2.52 -3.72
C GLY A 57 2.12 3.47 -4.91
N GLY A 58 2.65 4.69 -4.77
CA GLY A 58 2.75 5.64 -5.87
C GLY A 58 3.59 5.13 -7.04
N LEU A 59 4.74 4.49 -6.78
CA LEU A 59 5.57 3.90 -7.84
C LEU A 59 4.83 2.79 -8.59
N ILE A 60 4.14 1.90 -7.86
CA ILE A 60 3.31 0.86 -8.47
C ILE A 60 2.19 1.52 -9.32
N ALA A 61 1.51 2.52 -8.80
CA ALA A 61 0.47 3.23 -9.54
C ALA A 61 1.02 3.91 -10.82
N ILE A 62 2.21 4.53 -10.76
CA ILE A 62 2.87 5.12 -11.93
C ILE A 62 3.16 4.06 -12.99
N ILE A 63 3.72 2.91 -12.59
CA ILE A 63 3.98 1.79 -13.50
C ILE A 63 2.67 1.31 -14.15
N GLY A 64 1.62 1.16 -13.35
CA GLY A 64 0.31 0.74 -13.82
C GLY A 64 -0.37 1.76 -14.76
N ILE A 65 -0.23 3.06 -14.48
CA ILE A 65 -0.70 4.14 -15.37
C ILE A 65 0.08 4.11 -16.68
N PHE A 66 1.40 3.94 -16.63
CA PHE A 66 2.22 3.82 -17.83
C PHE A 66 1.80 2.60 -18.68
N GLN A 67 1.51 1.46 -18.05
CA GLN A 67 0.95 0.29 -18.73
C GLN A 67 -0.42 0.54 -19.36
N TYR A 68 -1.23 1.41 -18.76
CA TYR A 68 -2.52 1.79 -19.33
C TYR A 68 -2.36 2.71 -20.55
N LEU A 69 -1.42 3.67 -20.51
CA LEU A 69 -1.18 4.62 -21.61
C LEU A 69 -0.43 4.00 -22.79
N SER A 70 0.40 2.99 -22.56
CA SER A 70 1.21 2.30 -23.57
C SER A 70 0.79 0.83 -23.70
N PRO A 71 -0.41 0.53 -24.21
CA PRO A 71 -0.94 -0.82 -24.29
C PRO A 71 -0.17 -1.73 -25.26
N ASP A 72 0.45 -1.16 -26.31
CA ASP A 72 1.12 -1.91 -27.38
C ASP A 72 2.56 -2.33 -27.04
N THR A 73 3.13 -1.81 -25.95
CA THR A 73 4.45 -2.24 -25.48
C THR A 73 4.36 -3.53 -24.69
N GLU A 74 4.71 -4.66 -25.32
CA GLU A 74 4.90 -5.98 -24.66
C GLU A 74 6.06 -6.02 -23.64
N LEU A 75 6.66 -4.86 -23.34
CA LEU A 75 7.82 -4.70 -22.48
C LEU A 75 7.56 -5.15 -21.02
N LEU A 76 6.30 -5.27 -20.62
CA LEU A 76 5.89 -5.72 -19.28
C LEU A 76 4.83 -6.83 -19.36
N LEU A 77 5.16 -8.00 -18.79
CA LEU A 77 4.24 -9.15 -18.70
C LEU A 77 2.96 -8.78 -17.94
N GLN A 78 1.82 -8.87 -18.63
CA GLN A 78 0.49 -8.67 -18.04
C GLN A 78 -0.54 -9.61 -18.68
N SER A 79 -1.41 -10.20 -17.86
CA SER A 79 -2.54 -11.00 -18.33
C SER A 79 -3.82 -10.18 -18.47
N ALA A 80 -3.97 -9.11 -17.69
CA ALA A 80 -5.07 -8.15 -17.81
C ALA A 80 -4.57 -6.73 -17.49
N ALA A 81 -4.59 -5.84 -18.48
CA ALA A 81 -4.18 -4.45 -18.29
C ALA A 81 -5.21 -3.65 -17.46
N PRO A 82 -4.78 -2.68 -16.63
CA PRO A 82 -3.41 -2.42 -16.19
C PRO A 82 -3.07 -3.20 -14.91
N SER A 83 -2.10 -4.12 -14.96
CA SER A 83 -1.78 -5.01 -13.82
C SER A 83 -0.62 -4.54 -12.95
N SER A 84 0.06 -3.46 -13.32
CA SER A 84 1.29 -2.97 -12.69
C SER A 84 2.26 -4.11 -12.32
N THR A 85 2.52 -5.01 -13.30
CA THR A 85 3.38 -6.21 -13.21
C THR A 85 2.94 -7.31 -12.23
N PHE A 86 1.77 -7.20 -11.57
CA PHE A 86 1.18 -8.28 -10.77
C PHE A 86 0.47 -9.36 -11.61
N GLY A 87 0.56 -9.28 -12.93
CA GLY A 87 -0.09 -10.18 -13.88
C GLY A 87 -1.61 -9.94 -14.02
N ASN A 88 -2.32 -9.79 -12.91
CA ASN A 88 -3.76 -9.58 -12.86
C ASN A 88 -4.13 -8.29 -12.12
N LYS A 89 -4.96 -7.44 -12.75
CA LYS A 89 -5.49 -6.19 -12.16
C LYS A 89 -6.19 -6.38 -10.81
N ASN A 90 -6.85 -7.53 -10.57
CA ASN A 90 -7.50 -7.81 -9.28
C ASN A 90 -6.48 -8.02 -8.16
N ILE A 91 -5.35 -8.66 -8.47
CA ILE A 91 -4.25 -8.87 -7.51
C ILE A 91 -3.54 -7.54 -7.27
N ALA A 92 -3.31 -6.77 -8.35
CA ALA A 92 -2.71 -5.44 -8.28
C ALA A 92 -3.50 -4.47 -7.41
N ALA A 93 -4.82 -4.64 -7.29
CA ALA A 93 -5.68 -3.78 -6.47
C ALA A 93 -5.46 -3.96 -4.96
N HIS A 94 -5.05 -5.14 -4.48
CA HIS A 94 -4.97 -5.43 -3.04
C HIS A 94 -3.98 -4.52 -2.28
N PRO A 95 -2.74 -4.28 -2.75
CA PRO A 95 -1.84 -3.33 -2.12
C PRO A 95 -2.43 -1.92 -1.97
N PHE A 96 -3.20 -1.44 -2.97
CA PHE A 96 -3.76 -0.10 -2.94
C PHE A 96 -4.86 0.06 -1.91
N VAL A 97 -5.70 -0.95 -1.73
CA VAL A 97 -6.71 -0.99 -0.66
C VAL A 97 -6.01 -0.79 0.69
N LEU A 98 -4.92 -1.52 0.97
CA LEU A 98 -4.20 -1.38 2.23
C LEU A 98 -3.45 -0.05 2.40
N ILE A 99 -2.89 0.50 1.32
CA ILE A 99 -2.12 1.76 1.34
C ILE A 99 -3.04 2.98 1.46
N PHE A 100 -4.24 2.92 0.91
CA PHE A 100 -5.21 4.02 0.89
C PHE A 100 -5.49 4.64 2.29
N PRO A 101 -5.88 3.87 3.34
CA PRO A 101 -6.10 4.43 4.67
C PRO A 101 -4.80 4.94 5.32
N VAL A 102 -3.65 4.37 4.96
CA VAL A 102 -2.34 4.82 5.46
C VAL A 102 -1.99 6.20 4.92
N VAL A 103 -2.24 6.47 3.63
CA VAL A 103 -2.01 7.79 3.02
C VAL A 103 -2.97 8.82 3.62
N LEU A 104 -4.24 8.47 3.83
CA LEU A 104 -5.18 9.32 4.57
C LEU A 104 -4.67 9.66 5.97
N PHE A 105 -4.16 8.68 6.71
CA PHE A 105 -3.57 8.90 8.03
C PHE A 105 -2.39 9.90 7.99
N ILE A 106 -1.52 9.81 6.99
CA ILE A 106 -0.39 10.75 6.81
C ILE A 106 -0.95 12.18 6.63
N ILE A 107 -1.89 12.37 5.70
CA ILE A 107 -2.48 13.68 5.42
C ILE A 107 -3.16 14.29 6.66
N PHE A 108 -3.81 13.46 7.49
CA PHE A 108 -4.47 13.90 8.71
C PHE A 108 -3.53 14.06 9.92
N SER A 109 -2.28 13.60 9.85
CA SER A 109 -1.29 13.75 10.91
C SER A 109 -0.84 15.21 11.10
N ASN A 110 -0.60 15.63 12.35
CA ASN A 110 -0.13 16.98 12.69
C ASN A 110 1.40 17.11 12.75
N LYS A 111 2.14 16.00 12.62
CA LYS A 111 3.59 15.98 12.81
C LYS A 111 4.40 16.01 11.51
N ILE A 112 3.73 16.24 10.37
CA ILE A 112 4.37 16.26 9.05
C ILE A 112 4.52 17.69 8.53
N ASN A 113 5.58 17.92 7.76
CA ASN A 113 5.85 19.21 7.13
C ASN A 113 4.91 19.43 5.94
N THR A 114 4.67 20.70 5.57
CA THR A 114 3.81 21.07 4.44
C THR A 114 4.19 20.36 3.14
N MET A 115 5.49 20.27 2.82
CA MET A 115 5.97 19.58 1.61
C MET A 115 5.68 18.07 1.63
N GLN A 116 5.77 17.42 2.79
CA GLN A 116 5.44 16.01 2.92
C GLN A 116 3.93 15.78 2.77
N THR A 117 3.10 16.70 3.26
CA THR A 117 1.65 16.67 3.05
C THR A 117 1.30 16.81 1.57
N PHE A 118 1.94 17.75 0.86
CA PHE A 118 1.75 17.95 -0.57
C PHE A 118 2.14 16.70 -1.36
N LEU A 119 3.32 16.14 -1.09
CA LEU A 119 3.78 14.91 -1.74
C LEU A 119 2.86 13.71 -1.44
N ALA A 120 2.38 13.57 -0.20
CA ALA A 120 1.39 12.55 0.16
C ALA A 120 0.06 12.75 -0.60
N GLY A 121 -0.39 13.99 -0.77
CA GLY A 121 -1.57 14.31 -1.57
C GLY A 121 -1.40 13.98 -3.06
N PHE A 122 -0.22 14.27 -3.62
CA PHE A 122 0.13 13.88 -4.99
C PHE A 122 0.12 12.34 -5.15
N LEU A 123 0.78 11.61 -4.26
CA LEU A 123 0.80 10.14 -4.28
C LEU A 123 -0.62 9.55 -4.16
N MET A 124 -1.47 10.15 -3.32
CA MET A 124 -2.88 9.77 -3.19
C MET A 124 -3.64 9.95 -4.50
N ALA A 125 -3.45 11.09 -5.17
CA ALA A 125 -4.09 11.37 -6.46
C ALA A 125 -3.68 10.34 -7.52
N VAL A 126 -2.38 10.04 -7.61
CA VAL A 126 -1.86 9.02 -8.54
C VAL A 126 -2.45 7.63 -8.24
N ILE A 127 -2.56 7.25 -6.97
CA ILE A 127 -3.19 5.99 -6.54
C ILE A 127 -4.66 5.94 -6.95
N ILE A 128 -5.43 7.03 -6.73
CA ILE A 128 -6.85 7.11 -7.11
C ILE A 128 -7.03 7.00 -8.63
N ILE A 129 -6.20 7.70 -9.41
CA ILE A 129 -6.22 7.62 -10.89
C ILE A 129 -5.97 6.18 -11.34
N TYR A 130 -4.97 5.51 -10.77
CA TYR A 130 -4.70 4.12 -11.10
C TYR A 130 -5.88 3.20 -10.75
N ILE A 131 -6.46 3.32 -9.55
CA ILE A 131 -7.64 2.53 -9.14
C ILE A 131 -8.78 2.73 -10.14
N PHE A 132 -9.01 3.97 -10.59
CA PHE A 132 -10.00 4.28 -11.61
C PHE A 132 -9.74 3.51 -12.91
N TYR A 133 -8.50 3.50 -13.40
CA TYR A 133 -8.11 2.76 -14.60
C TYR A 133 -8.19 1.24 -14.47
N THR A 134 -7.98 0.67 -13.28
CA THR A 134 -8.14 -0.78 -13.10
C THR A 134 -9.60 -1.24 -13.25
N ALA A 135 -10.57 -0.36 -12.98
CA ALA A 135 -12.01 -0.64 -13.06
C ALA A 135 -12.43 -1.94 -12.33
N THR A 136 -11.77 -2.29 -11.22
CA THR A 136 -12.03 -3.54 -10.48
C THR A 136 -13.12 -3.34 -9.44
N LYS A 137 -14.27 -4.01 -9.61
CA LYS A 137 -15.44 -3.89 -8.70
C LYS A 137 -15.09 -4.18 -7.24
N SER A 138 -14.18 -5.13 -7.00
CA SER A 138 -13.70 -5.49 -5.67
C SER A 138 -12.94 -4.34 -4.99
N ALA A 139 -12.11 -3.60 -5.72
CA ALA A 139 -11.35 -2.48 -5.16
C ALA A 139 -12.28 -1.34 -4.73
N TRP A 140 -13.24 -0.98 -5.58
CA TRP A 140 -14.24 0.05 -5.28
C TRP A 140 -15.04 -0.28 -4.02
N LEU A 141 -15.49 -1.54 -3.89
CA LEU A 141 -16.23 -2.00 -2.73
C LEU A 141 -15.36 -1.99 -1.46
N ALA A 142 -14.12 -2.47 -1.54
CA ALA A 142 -13.20 -2.48 -0.40
C ALA A 142 -12.89 -1.07 0.11
N ILE A 143 -12.54 -0.14 -0.79
CA ILE A 143 -12.26 1.27 -0.44
C ILE A 143 -13.50 1.94 0.17
N SER A 144 -14.69 1.65 -0.35
CA SER A 144 -15.94 2.20 0.21
C SER A 144 -16.17 1.75 1.65
N ILE A 145 -15.94 0.46 1.92
CA ILE A 145 -16.04 -0.12 3.27
C ILE A 145 -14.96 0.46 4.20
N GLU A 146 -13.73 0.60 3.73
CA GLU A 146 -12.65 1.21 4.51
C GLU A 146 -12.93 2.66 4.87
N LEU A 147 -13.42 3.47 3.92
CA LEU A 147 -13.84 4.85 4.18
C LEU A 147 -14.94 4.91 5.24
N LEU A 148 -15.89 3.98 5.20
CA LEU A 148 -16.94 3.85 6.21
C LEU A 148 -16.33 3.57 7.59
N PHE A 149 -15.41 2.62 7.71
CA PHE A 149 -14.71 2.33 8.97
C PHE A 149 -13.86 3.48 9.48
N VAL A 150 -13.12 4.17 8.61
CA VAL A 150 -12.34 5.35 8.97
C VAL A 150 -13.26 6.46 9.48
N ALA A 151 -14.39 6.72 8.80
CA ALA A 151 -15.36 7.72 9.23
C ALA A 151 -15.99 7.37 10.60
N LEU A 152 -16.37 6.11 10.81
CA LEU A 152 -16.86 5.62 12.10
C LEU A 152 -15.81 5.79 13.20
N PHE A 153 -14.56 5.39 12.93
CA PHE A 153 -13.46 5.53 13.87
C PHE A 153 -13.22 6.99 14.27
N LEU A 154 -13.19 7.91 13.30
CA LEU A 154 -13.04 9.33 13.55
C LEU A 154 -14.20 9.88 14.39
N ARG A 155 -15.44 9.48 14.09
CA ARG A 155 -16.63 9.88 14.85
C ARG A 155 -16.55 9.45 16.32
N LEU A 156 -16.10 8.23 16.59
CA LEU A 156 -15.94 7.69 17.94
C LEU A 156 -14.80 8.38 18.70
N LYS A 157 -13.68 8.67 18.04
CA LYS A 157 -12.49 9.30 18.63
C LYS A 157 -12.58 10.81 18.80
N ARG A 158 -13.52 11.49 18.14
CA ARG A 158 -13.72 12.95 18.20
C ARG A 158 -13.87 13.51 19.62
N LYS A 159 -14.31 12.69 20.58
CA LYS A 159 -14.49 13.08 22.00
C LYS A 159 -13.20 13.05 22.84
N LYS A 160 -12.06 12.53 22.37
CA LYS A 160 -10.92 12.20 23.26
C LYS A 160 -9.51 12.53 22.75
N ASN A 161 -9.32 13.07 21.54
CA ASN A 161 -8.01 13.03 20.89
C ASN A 161 -7.63 14.33 20.13
N ASN A 162 -6.56 15.01 20.56
CA ASN A 162 -5.96 16.21 19.91
C ASN A 162 -4.98 15.89 18.76
N TYR A 163 -4.84 14.62 18.36
CA TYR A 163 -3.83 14.21 17.37
C TYR A 163 -4.27 14.41 15.92
N ILE A 164 -5.56 14.64 15.68
CA ILE A 164 -6.15 14.87 14.35
C ILE A 164 -6.70 16.30 14.37
N CYS A 165 -5.89 17.26 13.95
CA CYS A 165 -6.35 18.63 13.74
C CYS A 165 -6.15 19.04 12.28
N TRP A 166 -7.14 19.73 11.76
CA TRP A 166 -6.98 20.46 10.51
C TRP A 166 -6.23 21.76 10.83
N ASN A 167 -4.94 21.82 10.49
CA ASN A 167 -4.05 22.95 10.82
C ASN A 167 -3.98 23.96 9.65
N ARG A 168 -3.64 25.22 9.94
CA ARG A 168 -3.42 26.33 9.00
C ARG A 168 -2.39 26.01 7.91
N THR A 169 -1.40 25.17 8.21
CA THR A 169 -0.43 24.65 7.22
C THR A 169 -1.07 23.73 6.18
N LYS A 170 -2.17 23.04 6.52
CA LYS A 170 -2.89 22.18 5.57
C LYS A 170 -3.80 22.97 4.64
N THR A 171 -4.35 24.09 5.11
CA THR A 171 -5.05 25.06 4.24
C THR A 171 -4.11 25.70 3.23
N LEU A 172 -2.85 25.99 3.60
CA LEU A 172 -1.85 26.50 2.66
C LEU A 172 -1.38 25.46 1.63
N ALA A 173 -1.59 24.16 1.86
CA ALA A 173 -1.30 23.13 0.86
C ALA A 173 -2.43 22.97 -0.18
N LEU A 174 -3.60 23.60 0.07
CA LEU A 174 -4.76 23.61 -0.83
C LEU A 174 -4.92 24.92 -1.60
N MET A 175 -4.26 26.00 -1.13
CA MET A 175 -4.17 27.32 -1.78
C MET A 175 -2.97 27.36 -2.70
#